data_AF-A0A959T438-F1
#
_entry.id   AF-A0A959T438-F1
#
_cell.length_a   1.000
_cell.length_b   1.000
_cell.length_c   1.000
_cell.angle_alpha   90.00
_cell.angle_beta   90.00
_cell.angle_gamma   90.00
#
_symmetry.space_group_name_H-M   'P 1'
#
loop_
_entity.id
_entity.type
_entity.pdbx_description
1 polymer ?
#
loop_
_entity_poly.entity_id
_entity_poly.type
_entity_poly.pdbx_seq_one_letter_code
_entity_poly.pdbx_strand_id
1 'polypeptide(L)'
;ADYDKAIKLNPNYGYAFNNRGYSRLKLGDREGAMKDVRLAGRKNPGNPYVYRNMGLIALDAGDTDAACRNFRQALEQGFSARHGNEVEELMRTHCGVKEMPKPVERDAPPPEPKERNAPGAPARHNAP
;
A
#
# COMPACT_ATOMS: atom_id res chain seq x y z
N ALA A 1 19.53 -10.65 -0.09
CA ALA A 1 18.46 -10.85 0.92
C ALA A 1 17.25 -11.54 0.29
N ASP A 2 16.28 -12.03 1.07
CA ASP A 2 15.10 -12.75 0.55
C ASP A 2 14.21 -11.89 -0.35
N TYR A 3 14.15 -10.58 -0.11
CA TYR A 3 13.46 -9.65 -1.01
C TYR A 3 14.07 -9.60 -2.41
N ASP A 4 15.39 -9.78 -2.56
CA ASP A 4 16.02 -9.80 -3.88
C ASP A 4 15.61 -11.05 -4.67
N LYS A 5 15.44 -12.18 -3.99
CA LYS A 5 14.89 -13.41 -4.59
C LYS A 5 13.42 -13.19 -4.98
N ALA A 6 12.61 -12.61 -4.10
CA ALA A 6 11.21 -12.29 -4.38
C ALA A 6 11.06 -11.34 -5.59
N ILE A 7 11.91 -10.32 -5.70
CA ILE A 7 11.93 -9.38 -6.83
C ILE A 7 12.37 -10.08 -8.12
N LYS A 8 13.35 -11.00 -8.07
CA LYS A 8 13.73 -11.78 -9.25
C LYS A 8 12.61 -12.69 -9.73
N LEU A 9 11.86 -13.30 -8.81
CA LEU A 9 10.73 -14.17 -9.14
C LEU A 9 9.52 -13.38 -9.65
N ASN A 10 9.23 -12.23 -9.04
CA ASN A 10 8.16 -11.34 -9.48
C ASN A 10 8.60 -9.87 -9.41
N PRO A 11 9.11 -9.31 -10.53
CA PRO A 11 9.53 -7.90 -10.61
C PRO A 11 8.40 -6.88 -10.46
N ASN A 12 7.14 -7.34 -10.48
CA ASN A 12 5.96 -6.49 -10.29
C ASN A 12 5.41 -6.57 -8.86
N TYR A 13 6.01 -7.36 -7.98
CA TYR A 13 5.54 -7.50 -6.61
C TYR A 13 5.95 -6.31 -5.74
N GLY A 14 5.12 -5.26 -5.76
CA GLY A 14 5.36 -3.99 -5.06
C GLY A 14 5.66 -4.14 -3.56
N TYR A 15 5.06 -5.13 -2.88
CA TYR A 15 5.33 -5.39 -1.46
C TYR A 15 6.78 -5.80 -1.18
N ALA A 16 7.44 -6.56 -2.07
CA ALA A 16 8.84 -6.92 -1.88
C ALA A 16 9.76 -5.69 -1.93
N PHE A 17 9.50 -4.74 -2.85
CA PHE A 17 10.21 -3.47 -2.88
C PHE A 17 9.95 -2.65 -1.61
N ASN A 18 8.69 -2.53 -1.18
CA ASN A 18 8.34 -1.80 0.03
C ASN A 18 9.06 -2.35 1.28
N ASN A 19 9.09 -3.67 1.44
CA ASN A 19 9.71 -4.32 2.60
C ASN A 19 11.24 -4.25 2.55
N ARG A 20 11.84 -4.35 1.36
CA ARG A 20 13.27 -4.09 1.17
C ARG A 20 13.62 -2.65 1.52
N GLY A 21 12.79 -1.70 1.09
CA GLY A 21 12.98 -0.28 1.41
C GLY A 21 12.92 0.00 2.91
N TYR A 22 11.95 -0.58 3.62
CA TYR A 22 11.90 -0.48 5.08
C TYR A 22 13.12 -1.11 5.77
N SER A 23 13.60 -2.25 5.26
CA SER A 23 14.80 -2.90 5.79
C SER A 23 16.05 -2.04 5.56
N ARG A 24 16.19 -1.43 4.37
CA ARG A 24 17.26 -0.48 4.06
C ARG A 24 17.24 0.74 4.97
N LEU A 25 16.06 1.28 5.26
CA LEU A 25 15.90 2.37 6.23
C LEU A 25 16.45 1.97 7.61
N LYS A 26 16.12 0.77 8.10
CA LYS A 26 16.65 0.26 9.37
C LYS A 26 18.17 0.06 9.37
N LEU A 27 18.76 -0.11 8.20
CA LEU A 27 20.22 -0.18 8.01
C LEU A 27 20.86 1.21 7.76
N GLY A 28 20.08 2.30 7.79
CA GLY A 28 20.55 3.67 7.54
C GLY A 28 20.69 4.05 6.06
N ASP A 29 20.37 3.14 5.13
CA ASP A 29 20.36 3.41 3.68
C ASP A 29 19.06 4.12 3.27
N ARG A 30 18.97 5.41 3.61
CA ARG A 30 17.82 6.26 3.30
C ARG A 30 17.58 6.38 1.79
N GLU A 31 18.65 6.51 1.00
CA GLU A 31 18.54 6.70 -0.44
C GLU A 31 18.01 5.45 -1.13
N GLY A 32 18.57 4.28 -0.81
CA GLY A 32 18.09 3.00 -1.30
C GLY A 32 16.68 2.67 -0.81
N ALA A 33 16.34 3.04 0.43
CA ALA A 33 14.99 2.93 0.96
C ALA A 33 13.98 3.73 0.14
N MET A 34 14.26 5.02 -0.12
CA MET A 34 13.38 5.88 -0.90
C MET A 34 13.22 5.40 -2.36
N LYS A 35 14.31 4.92 -2.99
CA LYS A 35 14.25 4.34 -4.35
C LYS A 35 13.29 3.15 -4.41
N ASP A 36 13.40 2.24 -3.44
CA ASP A 36 12.56 1.05 -3.38
C ASP A 36 11.10 1.37 -3.09
N VAL A 37 10.84 2.23 -2.09
CA VAL A 37 9.47 2.60 -1.70
C VAL A 37 8.76 3.35 -2.84
N ARG A 38 9.45 4.23 -3.58
CA ARG A 38 8.88 4.89 -4.77
C ARG A 38 8.55 3.89 -5.89
N LEU A 39 9.39 2.89 -6.09
CA LEU A 39 9.13 1.84 -7.06
C LEU A 39 7.93 0.98 -6.63
N ALA A 40 7.82 0.66 -5.34
CA ALA A 40 6.66 -0.04 -4.79
C ALA A 40 5.35 0.70 -5.07
N GLY A 41 5.33 2.03 -4.88
CA GLY A 41 4.16 2.87 -5.19
C GLY A 41 3.78 2.85 -6.67
N ARG A 42 4.76 2.84 -7.59
CA ARG A 42 4.48 2.69 -9.03
C ARG A 42 3.92 1.31 -9.39
N LYS A 43 4.33 0.27 -8.68
CA LYS A 43 3.88 -1.11 -8.92
C LYS A 43 2.52 -1.41 -8.27
N ASN A 44 2.24 -0.79 -7.12
CA ASN A 44 0.97 -0.93 -6.42
C ASN A 44 0.52 0.45 -5.87
N PRO A 45 -0.17 1.26 -6.69
CA PRO A 45 -0.59 2.62 -6.32
C PRO A 45 -1.55 2.69 -5.13
N GLY A 46 -2.25 1.60 -4.82
CA GLY A 46 -3.21 1.51 -3.71
C GLY A 46 -2.61 0.97 -2.41
N ASN A 47 -1.29 0.79 -2.32
CA ASN A 47 -0.65 0.26 -1.12
C ASN A 47 -0.38 1.37 -0.09
N PRO A 48 -1.12 1.44 1.03
CA PRO A 48 -0.94 2.51 2.02
C PRO A 48 0.40 2.43 2.75
N TYR A 49 1.06 1.26 2.79
CA TYR A 49 2.38 1.10 3.39
C TYR A 49 3.47 1.91 2.69
N VAL A 50 3.30 2.21 1.40
CA VAL A 50 4.24 3.02 0.64
C VAL A 50 4.36 4.41 1.26
N TYR A 51 3.21 5.05 1.51
CA TYR A 51 3.17 6.39 2.09
C TYR A 51 3.60 6.39 3.56
N ARG A 52 3.22 5.37 4.34
CA ARG A 52 3.78 5.20 5.70
C ARG A 52 5.31 5.16 5.66
N ASN A 53 5.89 4.33 4.78
CA ASN A 53 7.35 4.18 4.72
C ASN A 53 8.05 5.43 4.20
N MET A 54 7.47 6.16 3.23
CA MET A 54 7.98 7.47 2.84
C MET A 54 7.98 8.45 4.02
N GLY A 55 6.94 8.40 4.85
CA GLY A 55 6.86 9.23 6.06
C GLY A 55 7.95 8.91 7.07
N LEU A 56 8.23 7.62 7.31
CA LEU A 56 9.34 7.21 8.17
C LEU A 56 10.71 7.62 7.62
N ILE A 57 10.94 7.46 6.31
CA ILE A 57 12.19 7.90 5.69
C ILE A 57 12.36 9.42 5.84
N ALA A 58 11.28 10.19 5.73
CA ALA A 58 11.30 11.63 5.90
C ALA A 58 11.58 12.04 7.37
N LEU A 59 10.95 11.38 8.35
CA LEU A 59 11.27 11.61 9.77
C LEU A 59 12.75 11.32 10.07
N ASP A 60 13.26 10.21 9.55
CA ASP A 60 14.66 9.81 9.72
C ASP A 60 15.63 10.78 9.03
N ALA A 61 15.16 11.52 8.02
CA ALA A 61 15.89 12.62 7.38
C ALA A 61 15.70 13.99 8.09
N GLY A 62 14.88 14.06 9.14
CA GLY A 62 14.53 15.30 9.83
C GLY A 62 13.51 16.19 9.08
N ASP A 63 12.95 15.72 7.97
CA ASP A 63 11.93 16.44 7.20
C ASP A 63 10.53 16.07 7.73
N THR A 64 10.18 16.68 8.87
CA THR A 64 8.88 16.47 9.52
C THR A 64 7.72 16.86 8.63
N ASP A 65 7.85 17.93 7.83
CA ASP A 65 6.79 18.38 6.93
C ASP A 65 6.49 17.33 5.85
N ALA A 66 7.53 16.76 5.22
CA ALA A 66 7.35 15.66 4.28
C ALA A 66 6.81 14.42 4.97
N ALA A 67 7.22 14.13 6.21
CA ALA A 67 6.68 13.01 6.96
C ALA A 67 5.17 13.14 7.14
N CYS A 68 4.71 14.29 7.61
CA CYS A 68 3.30 14.57 7.86
C CYS A 68 2.45 14.52 6.58
N ARG A 69 2.97 15.03 5.46
CA ARG A 69 2.29 14.90 4.16
C ARG A 69 2.11 13.42 3.76
N ASN A 70 3.15 12.62 3.90
CA ASN A 70 3.10 11.20 3.55
C ASN A 70 2.20 10.39 4.50
N PHE A 71 2.24 10.66 5.81
CA PHE A 71 1.33 10.00 6.75
C PHE A 71 -0.14 10.33 6.47
N ARG A 72 -0.45 11.59 6.15
CA ARG A 72 -1.80 11.98 5.70
C ARG A 72 -2.25 11.15 4.50
N GLN A 73 -1.39 11.03 3.49
CA GLN A 73 -1.67 10.22 2.30
C GLN A 73 -1.87 8.73 2.65
N ALA A 74 -1.13 8.19 3.61
CA ALA A 74 -1.34 6.82 4.07
C ALA A 74 -2.74 6.63 4.69
N LEU A 75 -3.19 7.58 5.51
CA LEU A 75 -4.54 7.56 6.10
C LEU A 75 -5.62 7.68 5.03
N GLU A 76 -5.43 8.55 4.03
CA GLU A 76 -6.35 8.70 2.91
C GLU A 76 -6.47 7.41 2.07
N GLN A 77 -5.37 6.65 1.94
CA GLN A 77 -5.41 5.33 1.31
C GLN A 77 -6.04 4.25 2.20
N GLY A 78 -6.46 4.60 3.42
CA GLY A 78 -7.12 3.72 4.38
C GLY A 78 -6.13 2.85 5.16
N PHE A 79 -4.98 3.39 5.54
CA PHE A 79 -4.04 2.69 6.43
C PHE A 79 -4.72 2.27 7.74
N SER A 80 -5.30 3.22 8.48
CA SER A 80 -5.89 2.93 9.80
C SER A 80 -6.99 1.88 9.77
N ALA A 81 -7.86 1.95 8.77
CA ALA A 81 -8.97 1.01 8.62
C ALA A 81 -8.51 -0.44 8.42
N ARG A 82 -7.27 -0.68 7.96
CA ARG A 82 -6.76 -2.01 7.59
C ARG A 82 -5.59 -2.49 8.44
N HIS A 83 -4.85 -1.57 9.07
CA HIS A 83 -3.51 -1.86 9.59
C HIS A 83 -3.25 -1.29 10.99
N GLY A 84 -4.27 -0.76 11.66
CA GLY A 84 -4.16 -0.22 13.02
C GLY A 84 -3.78 1.26 13.07
N ASN A 85 -3.53 1.78 14.27
CA ASN A 85 -3.45 3.21 14.56
C ASN A 85 -2.04 3.82 14.47
N GLU A 86 -1.03 3.06 14.02
CA GLU A 86 0.38 3.49 14.02
C GLU A 86 0.61 4.85 13.34
N VAL A 87 0.05 5.03 12.14
CA VAL A 87 0.24 6.28 11.38
C VAL A 87 -0.39 7.46 12.13
N GLU A 88 -1.50 7.26 12.83
CA GLU A 88 -2.12 8.31 13.62
C GLU A 88 -1.26 8.68 14.83
N GLU A 89 -0.64 7.71 15.50
CA GLU A 89 0.27 7.96 16.62
C GLU A 89 1.50 8.74 16.18
N LEU A 90 2.09 8.36 15.03
CA LEU A 90 3.20 9.11 14.42
C LEU A 90 2.79 10.54 14.10
N MET A 91 1.59 10.74 13.54
CA MET A 91 1.08 12.08 13.25
C MET A 91 0.81 12.90 14.52
N ARG A 92 0.20 12.33 15.56
CA ARG A 92 -0.01 13.03 16.84
C ARG A 92 1.30 13.46 17.48
N THR A 93 2.32 12.61 17.40
CA THR A 93 3.64 12.85 18.00
C THR A 93 4.46 13.89 17.24
N HIS A 94 4.46 13.83 15.90
CA HIS A 94 5.38 14.62 15.08
C HIS A 94 4.74 15.78 14.34
N CYS A 95 3.43 15.75 14.08
CA CYS A 95 2.76 16.69 13.17
C CYS A 95 1.87 17.72 13.87
N GLY A 96 1.68 17.64 15.19
CA GLY A 96 0.83 18.57 15.94
C GLY A 96 -0.62 18.62 15.45
N VAL A 97 -1.10 17.54 14.83
CA VAL A 97 -2.44 17.49 14.22
C VAL A 97 -3.50 17.36 15.30
N LYS A 98 -4.45 18.31 15.30
CA LYS A 98 -5.61 18.32 16.22
C LYS A 98 -6.70 17.35 15.79
N GLU A 99 -6.85 17.13 14.49
CA GLU A 99 -7.88 16.28 13.90
C GLU A 99 -7.25 15.40 12.80
N MET A 100 -7.62 14.11 12.77
CA MET A 100 -7.14 13.18 11.75
C MET A 100 -7.95 13.35 10.46
N PRO A 101 -7.32 13.18 9.28
CA PRO A 101 -8.06 13.14 8.03
C PRO A 101 -9.10 12.01 8.08
N LYS A 102 -10.33 12.31 7.66
CA LYS A 102 -11.38 11.29 7.56
C LYS A 102 -10.91 10.19 6.60
N PRO A 103 -11.17 8.90 6.90
CA PRO A 103 -10.92 7.83 5.94
C PRO A 103 -11.63 8.17 4.63
N VAL A 104 -10.92 8.06 3.51
CA VAL A 104 -11.58 8.15 2.20
C VAL A 104 -12.45 6.90 2.08
N GLU A 105 -13.78 7.09 2.08
CA GLU A 105 -14.71 6.08 1.59
C GLU A 105 -14.35 5.85 0.12
N ARG A 106 -13.45 4.90 -0.14
CA ARG A 106 -13.23 4.44 -1.51
C ARG A 106 -14.52 3.73 -1.87
N ASP A 107 -15.32 4.33 -2.74
CA ASP A 107 -16.52 3.73 -3.32
C ASP A 107 -16.23 2.25 -3.53
N ALA A 108 -16.97 1.39 -2.83
CA ALA A 108 -16.84 -0.04 -3.01
C ALA A 108 -16.92 -0.31 -4.51
N PRO A 109 -16.02 -1.11 -5.10
CA PRO A 109 -16.20 -1.52 -6.48
C PRO A 109 -17.64 -2.03 -6.60
N PRO A 110 -18.41 -1.60 -7.62
CA PRO A 110 -19.79 -2.05 -7.78
C PRO A 110 -19.78 -3.58 -7.67
N PRO A 111 -20.76 -4.18 -6.95
CA PRO A 111 -20.77 -5.62 -6.73
C PRO A 111 -20.56 -6.30 -8.08
N GLU A 112 -19.59 -7.23 -8.14
CA GLU A 112 -19.31 -7.96 -9.38
C GLU A 112 -20.63 -8.47 -9.95
N PRO A 113 -20.86 -8.31 -11.28
CA PRO A 113 -22.11 -8.73 -11.88
C PRO A 113 -22.28 -10.22 -11.57
N LYS A 114 -23.29 -10.53 -10.73
CA LYS A 114 -23.66 -11.92 -10.41
C LYS A 114 -23.71 -12.67 -11.72
N GLU A 115 -22.87 -13.69 -11.89
CA GLU A 115 -22.96 -14.61 -13.01
C GLU A 115 -24.42 -15.02 -13.12
N ARG A 116 -25.10 -14.52 -14.17
CA ARG A 116 -26.44 -15.00 -14.48
C ARG A 116 -26.23 -16.44 -14.90
N ASN A 117 -26.53 -17.37 -14.01
CA ASN A 117 -26.81 -18.75 -14.36
C ASN A 117 -27.90 -18.71 -15.45
N ALA A 118 -27.48 -18.80 -16.70
CA ALA A 118 -28.37 -18.89 -17.84
C ALA A 118 -28.99 -20.29 -17.82
N PRO A 119 -30.32 -20.43 -17.92
CA PRO A 119 -30.95 -21.73 -18.03
C PRO A 119 -30.79 -22.26 -19.45
N GLY A 120 -30.38 -23.52 -19.58
CA GLY A 120 -30.69 -24.36 -20.75
C GLY A 120 -29.65 -24.40 -21.86
N ALA A 121 -28.87 -25.47 -21.89
CA ALA A 121 -28.42 -26.08 -23.14
C ALA A 121 -29.27 -27.35 -23.36
N PRO A 122 -29.90 -27.55 -24.54
CA PRO A 122 -30.68 -28.76 -24.78
C PRO A 122 -29.77 -29.97 -24.94
N ALA A 123 -30.17 -31.08 -24.32
CA ALA A 123 -29.54 -32.39 -24.47
C ALA A 123 -29.57 -32.83 -25.95
N ARG A 124 -28.38 -32.94 -26.54
CA ARG A 124 -28.22 -33.58 -27.86
C ARG A 124 -28.56 -35.07 -27.71
N HIS A 125 -29.65 -35.47 -28.36
CA HIS A 125 -29.94 -36.88 -28.62
C HIS A 125 -28.89 -37.40 -29.62
N ASN A 126 -28.15 -38.43 -29.22
CA ASN A 126 -27.39 -39.26 -30.14
C ASN A 126 -28.24 -40.51 -30.45
N ALA A 127 -28.56 -40.70 -31.72
CA ALA A 127 -28.86 -42.01 -32.32
C ALA A 127 -28.08 -42.06 -33.65
N PRO A 128 -27.50 -43.23 -33.96
CA PRO A 128 -28.12 -44.07 -34.96
C PRO A 128 -28.74 -45.34 -34.38
#